data_AF-A0A7D5P0B4-F1
#
_entry.id   AF-A0A7D5P0B4-F1
#
_cell.length_a   1.000
_cell.length_b   1.000
_cell.length_c   1.000
_cell.angle_alpha   90.00
_cell.angle_beta   90.00
_cell.angle_gamma   90.00
#
_symmetry.space_group_name_H-M   'P 1'
#
loop_
_entity.id
_entity.type
_entity.pdbx_description
1 polymer ?
#
loop_
_entity_poly.entity_id
_entity_poly.type
_entity_poly.pdbx_seq_one_letter_code
_entity_poly.pdbx_strand_id
1 'polypeptide(L)'
;MVDVNVNKPTLLVAGGGAVALVVVAVLVGAALSQPNAPVTGDPSTATAVDATDLPTLAPTTTGTAAGTAAATTGTSTTTPTPYPTLTPTPTPTPTPTATPALTDLPADAFDEREIERLVGEYINDRRASEGLDPLTVEGQGVDRLTEMARGHSVQMADQGEAIHRIDGVTSAERYRDHQLYDRCKWSSPDGNTLRTADDNAFEAVGRTVAGDPDHRVNGSRQFNGDESAVARAVVESWWNTSTYPPRLTYPNADEVGVGVEITRRNDVFVTANVC
;
A
#
# COMPACT_ATOMS: atom_id res chain seq x y z
N MET A 1 16.41 69.90 16.54
CA MET A 1 15.90 71.11 15.86
C MET A 1 16.59 71.14 14.51
N VAL A 2 15.97 70.79 13.39
CA VAL A 2 14.68 71.27 12.88
C VAL A 2 13.97 70.13 12.12
N ASP A 3 12.69 69.93 12.44
CA ASP A 3 11.72 69.19 11.64
C ASP A 3 11.51 69.84 10.27
N VAL A 4 11.47 69.04 9.20
CA VAL A 4 10.65 69.37 8.03
C VAL A 4 9.90 68.12 7.58
N ASN A 5 8.68 68.03 8.11
CA ASN A 5 7.57 67.28 7.59
C ASN A 5 7.09 67.94 6.28
N VAL A 6 7.04 67.21 5.17
CA VAL A 6 6.24 67.60 3.99
C VAL A 6 5.28 66.47 3.62
N ASN A 7 4.02 66.81 3.82
CA ASN A 7 2.81 66.10 3.43
C ASN A 7 2.70 65.86 1.90
N LYS A 8 2.37 64.60 1.53
CA LYS A 8 1.24 64.12 0.66
C LYS A 8 1.22 64.51 -0.84
N PRO A 9 0.75 63.62 -1.76
CA PRO A 9 -0.60 63.04 -1.69
C PRO A 9 -0.75 61.54 -1.95
N THR A 10 -1.76 61.02 -1.25
CA THR A 10 -2.56 59.83 -1.50
C THR A 10 -3.08 59.80 -2.93
N LEU A 11 -2.77 58.74 -3.69
CA LEU A 11 -3.46 58.43 -4.94
C LEU A 11 -4.63 57.50 -4.62
N LEU A 12 -5.83 58.07 -4.66
CA LEU A 12 -7.11 57.40 -4.55
C LEU A 12 -7.53 57.02 -5.98
N VAL A 13 -7.32 55.78 -6.39
CA VAL A 13 -7.94 55.24 -7.61
C VAL A 13 -9.22 54.52 -7.19
N ALA A 14 -10.31 55.29 -7.17
CA ALA A 14 -11.66 54.76 -7.24
C ALA A 14 -11.98 54.48 -8.72
N GLY A 15 -12.13 53.21 -9.06
CA GLY A 15 -12.61 52.76 -10.36
C GLY A 15 -13.49 51.55 -10.15
N GLY A 16 -14.79 51.79 -9.95
CA GLY A 16 -15.80 50.74 -9.94
C GLY A 16 -15.97 50.13 -11.33
N GLY A 17 -16.22 48.81 -11.35
CA GLY A 17 -16.46 48.08 -12.59
C GLY A 17 -16.91 46.65 -12.31
N ALA A 18 -18.23 46.51 -12.16
CA ALA A 18 -19.08 45.36 -12.49
C ALA A 18 -18.60 43.91 -12.26
N VAL A 19 -19.36 43.24 -11.40
CA VAL A 19 -19.59 41.81 -11.21
C VAL A 19 -19.55 40.97 -12.50
N ALA A 20 -18.80 39.87 -12.47
CA ALA A 20 -19.11 38.67 -13.25
C ALA A 20 -18.85 37.42 -12.39
N LEU A 21 -19.87 37.06 -11.61
CA LEU A 21 -19.94 35.83 -10.83
C LEU A 21 -20.31 34.71 -11.81
N VAL A 22 -19.32 33.95 -12.29
CA VAL A 22 -19.55 32.81 -13.17
C VAL A 22 -19.87 31.59 -12.31
N VAL A 23 -21.16 31.41 -12.05
CA VAL A 23 -21.74 30.15 -11.55
C VAL A 23 -21.97 29.26 -12.77
N VAL A 24 -21.17 28.21 -12.94
CA VAL A 24 -21.50 27.12 -13.86
C VAL A 24 -22.18 26.02 -13.04
N ALA A 25 -23.49 26.16 -12.91
CA ALA A 25 -24.39 25.06 -12.60
C ALA A 25 -25.03 24.62 -13.92
N VAL A 26 -24.75 23.40 -14.36
CA VAL A 26 -25.49 22.75 -15.45
C VAL A 26 -26.15 21.51 -14.88
N LEU A 27 -27.45 21.64 -14.62
CA LEU A 27 -28.39 20.56 -14.45
C LEU A 27 -29.61 20.84 -15.34
N VAL A 28 -30.27 19.74 -15.75
CA VAL A 28 -31.50 19.61 -16.57
C VAL A 28 -31.20 19.63 -18.09
N GLY A 29 -31.54 18.64 -18.91
CA GLY A 29 -32.40 17.48 -18.77
C GLY A 29 -33.29 17.36 -20.02
N ALA A 30 -33.33 16.20 -20.68
CA ALA A 30 -34.41 15.84 -21.62
C ALA A 30 -34.55 14.31 -21.70
N ALA A 31 -35.78 13.88 -21.45
CA ALA A 31 -36.24 12.50 -21.35
C ALA A 31 -36.93 12.04 -22.64
N LEU A 32 -36.93 10.72 -22.90
CA LEU A 32 -38.00 9.93 -23.53
C LEU A 32 -37.87 8.51 -22.94
N SER A 33 -38.69 8.08 -21.97
CA SER A 33 -40.01 7.46 -22.14
C SER A 33 -39.99 6.20 -23.02
N GLN A 34 -40.11 5.01 -22.40
CA GLN A 34 -41.25 4.07 -22.56
C GLN A 34 -41.05 2.77 -21.72
N PRO A 35 -42.15 2.06 -21.41
CA PRO A 35 -42.38 1.34 -20.16
C PRO A 35 -42.15 -0.17 -20.27
N ASN A 36 -41.95 -0.84 -19.14
CA ASN A 36 -42.54 -2.14 -18.77
C ASN A 36 -41.91 -2.62 -17.46
N ALA A 37 -42.59 -2.36 -16.35
CA ALA A 37 -42.45 -3.19 -15.17
C ALA A 37 -43.50 -4.31 -15.24
N PRO A 38 -43.16 -5.51 -14.77
CA PRO A 38 -43.93 -6.02 -13.64
C PRO A 38 -43.02 -6.31 -12.45
N VAL A 39 -43.49 -5.84 -11.30
CA VAL A 39 -43.03 -6.21 -9.97
C VAL A 39 -43.58 -7.59 -9.64
N THR A 40 -42.72 -8.53 -9.25
CA THR A 40 -43.02 -9.57 -8.25
C THR A 40 -41.71 -10.08 -7.68
N GLY A 41 -41.53 -9.91 -6.37
CA GLY A 41 -40.41 -10.51 -5.64
C GLY A 41 -40.65 -12.00 -5.36
N ASP A 42 -39.57 -12.73 -5.18
CA ASP A 42 -39.47 -13.89 -4.30
C ASP A 42 -37.99 -14.10 -3.91
N PRO A 43 -37.68 -14.70 -2.75
CA PRO A 43 -36.37 -14.66 -2.13
C PRO A 43 -35.36 -15.55 -2.87
N SER A 44 -34.13 -15.06 -3.02
CA SER A 44 -33.03 -15.83 -3.59
C SER A 44 -32.70 -17.03 -2.68
N THR A 45 -33.09 -18.22 -3.15
CA THR A 45 -32.60 -19.51 -2.65
C THR A 45 -31.10 -19.60 -2.89
N ALA A 46 -30.33 -19.84 -1.82
CA ALA A 46 -28.89 -20.06 -1.90
C ALA A 46 -28.58 -21.27 -2.79
N THR A 47 -27.80 -21.06 -3.84
CA THR A 47 -27.22 -22.15 -4.64
C THR A 47 -26.12 -22.80 -3.81
N ALA A 48 -26.33 -24.05 -3.40
CA ALA A 48 -25.28 -24.88 -2.84
C ALA A 48 -24.21 -25.12 -3.91
N VAL A 49 -22.96 -24.78 -3.59
CA VAL A 49 -21.80 -25.06 -4.43
C VAL A 49 -21.44 -26.53 -4.20
N ASP A 50 -21.52 -27.32 -5.26
CA ASP A 50 -21.23 -28.75 -5.22
C ASP A 50 -19.74 -28.97 -4.97
N ALA A 51 -19.42 -29.79 -3.97
CA ALA A 51 -18.05 -30.09 -3.59
C ALA A 51 -17.41 -30.96 -4.68
N THR A 52 -16.30 -30.50 -5.26
CA THR A 52 -15.52 -31.30 -6.21
C THR A 52 -14.86 -32.46 -5.47
N ASP A 53 -15.25 -33.69 -5.79
CA ASP A 53 -14.68 -34.92 -5.25
C ASP A 53 -13.16 -35.02 -5.51
N LEU A 54 -12.40 -35.33 -4.45
CA LEU A 54 -10.98 -35.67 -4.55
C LEU A 54 -10.79 -37.01 -5.30
N PRO A 55 -9.74 -37.17 -6.12
CA PRO A 55 -9.48 -38.41 -6.84
C PRO A 55 -9.17 -39.56 -5.88
N THR A 56 -9.95 -40.62 -6.00
CA THR A 56 -9.72 -41.93 -5.36
C THR A 56 -8.54 -42.63 -6.06
N LEU A 57 -7.47 -42.93 -5.31
CA LEU A 57 -6.36 -43.75 -5.80
C LEU A 57 -6.79 -45.23 -5.87
N ALA A 58 -6.60 -45.85 -7.05
CA ALA A 58 -6.93 -47.24 -7.31
C ALA A 58 -6.00 -48.23 -6.55
N PRO A 59 -6.51 -49.39 -6.10
CA PRO A 59 -5.68 -50.42 -5.47
C PRO A 59 -4.85 -51.18 -6.53
N THR A 60 -3.55 -51.32 -6.25
CA THR A 60 -2.62 -52.14 -7.05
C THR A 60 -2.78 -53.63 -6.73
N THR A 61 -3.08 -54.46 -7.73
CA THR A 61 -3.10 -55.93 -7.61
C THR A 61 -2.08 -56.60 -8.55
N THR A 62 -1.07 -57.20 -7.91
CA THR A 62 -0.41 -58.53 -8.07
C THR A 62 -0.31 -59.31 -9.40
N GLY A 63 0.90 -59.86 -9.64
CA GLY A 63 1.21 -61.16 -10.31
C GLY A 63 2.24 -61.05 -11.45
N THR A 64 3.20 -61.96 -11.75
CA THR A 64 3.53 -63.36 -11.40
C THR A 64 4.87 -63.76 -12.07
N ALA A 65 5.69 -64.64 -11.45
CA ALA A 65 6.50 -65.72 -12.09
C ALA A 65 7.30 -66.49 -10.99
N ALA A 66 6.95 -67.73 -10.63
CA ALA A 66 7.30 -69.04 -11.23
C ALA A 66 8.73 -69.56 -10.89
N GLY A 67 8.82 -70.70 -10.17
CA GLY A 67 10.04 -71.52 -10.13
C GLY A 67 10.27 -72.47 -8.93
N THR A 68 9.82 -73.72 -9.09
CA THR A 68 10.52 -74.98 -8.70
C THR A 68 10.41 -75.54 -7.26
N ALA A 69 10.28 -76.88 -7.24
CA ALA A 69 9.80 -77.78 -6.20
C ALA A 69 10.79 -78.17 -5.09
N ALA A 70 10.25 -78.53 -3.92
CA ALA A 70 10.70 -79.66 -3.10
C ALA A 70 9.59 -80.12 -2.13
N ALA A 71 9.39 -81.42 -2.03
CA ALA A 71 8.38 -82.07 -1.19
C ALA A 71 8.90 -82.30 0.23
N THR A 72 8.07 -82.11 1.26
CA THR A 72 8.09 -82.96 2.48
C THR A 72 6.84 -82.80 3.36
N THR A 73 6.31 -83.97 3.69
CA THR A 73 5.44 -84.46 4.76
C THR A 73 5.09 -83.56 5.95
N GLY A 74 3.78 -83.40 6.18
CA GLY A 74 3.08 -83.56 7.47
C GLY A 74 3.31 -82.54 8.59
N THR A 75 2.23 -81.85 9.02
CA THR A 75 1.75 -81.73 10.42
C THR A 75 0.46 -80.92 10.42
N SER A 76 -0.64 -81.50 10.89
CA SER A 76 -1.92 -80.82 11.12
C SER A 76 -1.75 -79.74 12.18
N THR A 77 -1.70 -78.48 11.73
CA THR A 77 -1.59 -77.31 12.59
C THR A 77 -2.99 -76.86 13.00
N THR A 78 -3.26 -76.88 14.30
CA THR A 78 -4.51 -76.40 14.91
C THR A 78 -4.71 -74.91 14.61
N THR A 79 -5.84 -74.57 14.00
CA THR A 79 -6.26 -73.19 13.71
C THR A 79 -6.33 -72.36 15.00
N PRO A 80 -5.56 -71.26 15.13
CA PRO A 80 -5.68 -70.38 16.29
C PRO A 80 -7.03 -69.65 16.26
N THR A 81 -7.72 -69.63 17.39
CA THR A 81 -8.92 -68.82 17.61
C THR A 81 -8.55 -67.33 17.54
N PRO A 82 -9.25 -66.50 16.75
CA PRO A 82 -8.96 -65.08 16.66
C PRO A 82 -9.24 -64.38 18.00
N TYR A 83 -8.25 -63.62 18.48
CA TYR A 83 -8.36 -62.77 19.67
C TYR A 83 -9.19 -61.51 19.32
N PRO A 84 -10.07 -61.02 20.21
CA PRO A 84 -10.85 -59.81 19.92
C PRO A 84 -9.92 -58.62 19.73
N THR A 85 -10.07 -57.95 18.58
CA THR A 85 -9.33 -56.73 18.24
C THR A 85 -9.88 -55.60 19.10
N LEU A 86 -9.03 -54.96 19.91
CA LEU A 86 -9.40 -53.77 20.66
C LEU A 86 -9.58 -52.60 19.70
N THR A 87 -10.80 -52.08 19.62
CA THR A 87 -11.10 -50.88 18.81
C THR A 87 -10.39 -49.68 19.43
N PRO A 88 -9.54 -48.94 18.69
CA PRO A 88 -8.91 -47.73 19.20
C PRO A 88 -9.99 -46.72 19.57
N THR A 89 -9.90 -46.16 20.78
CA THR A 89 -10.77 -45.07 21.19
C THR A 89 -10.38 -43.82 20.41
N PRO A 90 -11.30 -43.13 19.70
CA PRO A 90 -10.98 -41.89 18.99
C PRO A 90 -10.40 -40.85 19.95
N THR A 91 -9.21 -40.36 19.63
CA THR A 91 -8.61 -39.21 20.31
C THR A 91 -9.45 -37.96 19.99
N PRO A 92 -9.90 -37.18 20.99
CA PRO A 92 -10.63 -35.95 20.73
C PRO A 92 -9.81 -35.00 19.86
N THR A 93 -10.41 -34.54 18.77
CA THR A 93 -9.85 -33.49 17.93
C THR A 93 -9.76 -32.19 18.75
N PRO A 94 -8.60 -31.53 18.87
CA PRO A 94 -8.50 -30.24 19.54
C PRO A 94 -9.49 -29.24 18.93
N THR A 95 -10.28 -28.59 19.78
CA THR A 95 -11.19 -27.52 19.38
C THR A 95 -10.36 -26.33 18.89
N PRO A 96 -10.70 -25.71 17.75
CA PRO A 96 -10.00 -24.52 17.28
C PRO A 96 -10.08 -23.41 18.34
N THR A 97 -8.93 -22.84 18.69
CA THR A 97 -8.88 -21.65 19.55
C THR A 97 -9.36 -20.46 18.73
N ALA A 98 -10.31 -19.70 19.26
CA ALA A 98 -10.83 -18.51 18.58
C ALA A 98 -9.69 -17.49 18.35
N THR A 99 -9.54 -17.01 17.12
CA THR A 99 -8.64 -15.89 16.81
C THR A 99 -9.19 -14.63 17.49
N PRO A 100 -8.37 -13.85 18.22
CA PRO A 100 -8.82 -12.60 18.80
C PRO A 100 -9.32 -11.65 17.71
N ALA A 101 -10.41 -10.94 17.99
CA ALA A 101 -10.94 -9.91 17.11
C ALA A 101 -9.97 -8.71 17.07
N LEU A 102 -9.67 -8.19 15.88
CA LEU A 102 -8.93 -6.94 15.76
C LEU A 102 -9.87 -5.77 16.01
N THR A 103 -9.38 -4.77 16.73
CA THR A 103 -10.09 -3.54 17.05
C THR A 103 -9.43 -2.37 16.33
N ASP A 104 -10.22 -1.34 16.01
CA ASP A 104 -9.70 -0.06 15.53
C ASP A 104 -8.66 0.52 16.49
N LEU A 105 -7.54 1.01 15.94
CA LEU A 105 -6.56 1.79 16.68
C LEU A 105 -6.68 3.26 16.28
N PRO A 106 -6.67 4.20 17.24
CA PRO A 106 -6.73 5.62 16.92
C PRO A 106 -5.39 6.12 16.33
N ALA A 107 -5.44 7.23 15.58
CA ALA A 107 -4.26 7.80 14.92
C ALA A 107 -3.12 8.14 15.88
N ASP A 108 -3.43 8.55 17.12
CA ASP A 108 -2.44 8.88 18.16
C ASP A 108 -1.73 7.65 18.75
N ALA A 109 -2.12 6.44 18.35
CA ALA A 109 -1.41 5.21 18.67
C ALA A 109 -0.17 4.98 17.78
N PHE A 110 0.03 5.79 16.73
CA PHE A 110 1.09 5.63 15.75
C PHE A 110 2.08 6.79 15.82
N ASP A 111 3.38 6.49 15.73
CA ASP A 111 4.42 7.51 15.59
C ASP A 111 4.77 7.74 14.10
N GLU A 112 4.38 8.90 13.57
CA GLU A 112 4.68 9.30 12.18
C GLU A 112 6.17 9.29 11.88
N ARG A 113 7.02 9.69 12.83
CA ARG A 113 8.49 9.73 12.62
C ARG A 113 9.07 8.34 12.50
N GLU A 114 8.53 7.39 13.25
CA GLU A 114 8.93 6.00 13.17
C GLU A 114 8.48 5.39 11.84
N ILE A 115 7.28 5.73 11.35
CA ILE A 115 6.83 5.33 10.01
C ILE A 115 7.75 5.92 8.93
N GLU A 116 8.12 7.19 9.00
CA GLU A 116 9.04 7.82 8.04
C GLU A 116 10.38 7.08 7.98
N ARG A 117 10.98 6.78 9.13
CA ARG A 117 12.23 6.02 9.25
C ARG A 117 12.08 4.63 8.62
N LEU A 118 11.02 3.90 8.99
CA LEU A 118 10.75 2.55 8.49
C LEU A 118 10.46 2.51 6.99
N VAL A 119 9.79 3.53 6.43
CA VAL A 119 9.59 3.64 4.99
C VAL A 119 10.94 3.80 4.28
N GLY A 120 11.84 4.65 4.80
CA GLY A 120 13.20 4.79 4.29
C GLY A 120 13.98 3.47 4.35
N GLU A 121 13.88 2.73 5.46
CA GLU A 121 14.51 1.42 5.60
C GLU A 121 13.96 0.39 4.61
N TYR A 122 12.64 0.33 4.42
CA TYR A 122 12.05 -0.60 3.45
C TYR A 122 12.35 -0.23 2.00
N ILE A 123 12.54 1.06 1.68
CA ILE A 123 13.10 1.47 0.39
C ILE A 123 14.51 0.91 0.23
N ASN A 124 15.35 1.02 1.28
CA ASN A 124 16.72 0.51 1.25
C ASN A 124 16.79 -1.03 1.15
N ASP A 125 15.88 -1.76 1.80
CA ASP A 125 15.77 -3.21 1.63
C ASP A 125 15.48 -3.59 0.17
N ARG A 126 14.59 -2.83 -0.49
CA ARG A 126 14.30 -3.02 -1.92
C ARG A 126 15.51 -2.70 -2.79
N ARG A 127 16.19 -1.58 -2.53
CA ARG A 127 17.44 -1.20 -3.23
C ARG A 127 18.54 -2.25 -3.07
N ALA A 128 18.74 -2.75 -1.86
CA ALA A 128 19.72 -3.81 -1.58
C ALA A 128 19.41 -5.10 -2.35
N SER A 129 18.13 -5.45 -2.51
CA SER A 129 17.72 -6.61 -3.33
C SER A 129 18.05 -6.46 -4.82
N GLU A 130 18.24 -5.23 -5.30
CA GLU A 130 18.69 -4.90 -6.65
C GLU A 130 20.20 -4.64 -6.73
N GLY A 131 20.93 -4.79 -5.62
CA GLY A 131 22.38 -4.57 -5.55
C GLY A 131 22.79 -3.10 -5.59
N LEU A 132 21.91 -2.19 -5.19
CA LEU A 132 22.15 -0.76 -5.10
C LEU A 132 22.60 -0.34 -3.69
N ASP A 133 23.38 0.74 -3.63
CA ASP A 133 23.77 1.35 -2.36
C ASP A 133 22.54 1.91 -1.62
N PRO A 134 22.49 1.80 -0.28
CA PRO A 134 21.39 2.34 0.50
C PRO A 134 21.41 3.87 0.48
N LEU A 135 20.22 4.47 0.44
CA LEU A 135 20.01 5.89 0.65
C LEU A 135 20.21 6.23 2.13
N THR A 136 20.77 7.40 2.38
CA THR A 136 20.81 7.99 3.71
C THR A 136 19.40 8.43 4.10
N VAL A 137 18.92 7.97 5.27
CA VAL A 137 17.55 8.23 5.77
C VAL A 137 17.49 9.22 6.94
N GLU A 138 18.65 9.69 7.40
CA GLU A 138 18.76 10.64 8.52
C GLU A 138 19.92 11.62 8.31
N GLY A 139 19.85 12.79 8.97
CA GLY A 139 20.92 13.80 8.96
C GLY A 139 20.52 15.11 8.28
N GLN A 140 21.37 16.13 8.36
CA GLN A 140 21.01 17.51 7.99
C GLN A 140 20.54 17.69 6.54
N GLY A 141 21.11 16.93 5.59
CA GLY A 141 20.66 16.95 4.18
C GLY A 141 19.26 16.35 4.02
N VAL A 142 19.01 15.25 4.72
CA VAL A 142 17.73 14.53 4.75
C VAL A 142 16.64 15.33 5.47
N ASP A 143 16.96 16.03 6.56
CA ASP A 143 16.00 16.82 7.33
C ASP A 143 15.20 17.79 6.46
N ARG A 144 15.86 18.40 5.46
CA ARG A 144 15.22 19.33 4.54
C ARG A 144 14.33 18.64 3.50
N LEU A 145 14.73 17.45 3.02
CA LEU A 145 13.89 16.61 2.16
C LEU A 145 12.66 16.12 2.93
N THR A 146 12.84 15.69 4.18
CA THR A 146 11.77 15.24 5.08
C THR A 146 10.79 16.37 5.38
N GLU A 147 11.26 17.59 5.65
CA GLU A 147 10.39 18.76 5.84
C GLU A 147 9.52 19.04 4.62
N MET A 148 10.12 19.02 3.41
CA MET A 148 9.40 19.19 2.15
C MET A 148 8.36 18.07 1.93
N ALA A 149 8.75 16.82 2.17
CA ALA A 149 7.89 15.65 2.03
C ALA A 149 6.71 15.69 3.01
N ARG A 150 6.94 16.07 4.28
CA ARG A 150 5.88 16.22 5.30
C ARG A 150 4.88 17.29 4.88
N GLY A 151 5.39 18.45 4.45
CA GLY A 151 4.53 19.53 3.96
C GLY A 151 3.63 19.10 2.80
N HIS A 152 4.11 18.21 1.93
CA HIS A 152 3.30 17.67 0.84
C HIS A 152 2.29 16.61 1.32
N SER A 153 2.68 15.73 2.24
CA SER A 153 1.78 14.73 2.85
C SER A 153 0.60 15.38 3.58
N VAL A 154 0.83 16.48 4.31
CA VAL A 154 -0.23 17.29 4.92
C VAL A 154 -1.20 17.83 3.86
N GLN A 155 -0.69 18.41 2.77
CA GLN A 155 -1.54 18.91 1.69
C GLN A 155 -2.36 17.80 1.02
N MET A 156 -1.77 16.61 0.81
CA MET A 156 -2.50 15.46 0.29
C MET A 156 -3.59 14.99 1.25
N ALA A 157 -3.33 15.03 2.56
CA ALA A 157 -4.31 14.71 3.59
C ALA A 157 -5.48 15.70 3.61
N ASP A 158 -5.21 17.00 3.46
CA ASP A 158 -6.24 18.04 3.34
C ASP A 158 -7.12 17.85 2.10
N GLN A 159 -6.54 17.40 0.99
CA GLN A 159 -7.28 17.06 -0.24
C GLN A 159 -7.95 15.69 -0.19
N GLY A 160 -7.48 14.79 0.68
CA GLY A 160 -7.92 13.40 0.76
C GLY A 160 -7.45 12.53 -0.40
N GLU A 161 -6.42 12.95 -1.15
CA GLU A 161 -5.93 12.27 -2.36
C GLU A 161 -4.40 12.26 -2.41
N ALA A 162 -3.80 11.11 -2.77
CA ALA A 162 -2.37 11.01 -3.00
C ALA A 162 -2.02 11.46 -4.42
N ILE A 163 -1.64 12.73 -4.57
CA ILE A 163 -1.40 13.39 -5.86
C ILE A 163 -0.15 14.26 -5.82
N HIS A 164 0.62 14.24 -6.90
CA HIS A 164 1.87 15.01 -7.02
C HIS A 164 1.66 16.53 -7.10
N ARG A 165 0.53 17.00 -7.62
CA ARG A 165 0.29 18.43 -7.86
C ARG A 165 -0.94 18.89 -7.10
N ILE A 166 -0.74 19.88 -6.22
CA ILE A 166 -1.80 20.51 -5.42
C ILE A 166 -1.70 22.01 -5.65
N ASP A 167 -2.83 22.66 -5.93
CA ASP A 167 -2.92 24.11 -6.20
C ASP A 167 -1.92 24.63 -7.25
N GLY A 168 -1.62 23.79 -8.24
CA GLY A 168 -0.68 24.09 -9.30
C GLY A 168 0.79 23.81 -8.96
N VAL A 169 1.14 23.60 -7.69
CA VAL A 169 2.52 23.38 -7.21
C VAL A 169 3.00 21.97 -7.55
N THR A 170 4.07 21.91 -8.33
CA THR A 170 4.76 20.68 -8.76
C THR A 170 5.78 20.20 -7.74
N SER A 171 6.22 18.94 -7.90
CA SER A 171 7.40 18.43 -7.18
C SER A 171 8.63 19.30 -7.42
N ALA A 172 8.91 19.69 -8.67
CA ALA A 172 10.02 20.57 -9.00
C ALA A 172 9.96 21.93 -8.28
N GLU A 173 8.78 22.54 -8.16
CA GLU A 173 8.59 23.78 -7.39
C GLU A 173 8.83 23.56 -5.89
N ARG A 174 8.34 22.46 -5.30
CA ARG A 174 8.67 22.11 -3.90
C ARG A 174 10.18 21.99 -3.69
N TYR A 175 10.90 21.32 -4.59
CA TYR A 175 12.37 21.26 -4.53
C TYR A 175 13.02 22.65 -4.63
N ARG A 176 12.47 23.58 -5.42
CA ARG A 176 13.00 24.96 -5.52
C ARG A 176 12.73 25.76 -4.25
N ASP A 177 11.54 25.65 -3.69
CA ASP A 177 11.13 26.37 -2.49
C ASP A 177 11.97 25.95 -1.27
N HIS A 178 12.38 24.68 -1.22
CA HIS A 178 13.30 24.16 -0.21
C HIS A 178 14.79 24.29 -0.60
N GLN A 179 15.13 24.98 -1.70
CA GLN A 179 16.52 25.15 -2.18
C GLN A 179 17.25 23.81 -2.43
N LEU A 180 16.50 22.75 -2.74
CA LEU A 180 17.00 21.41 -3.02
C LEU A 180 17.16 21.17 -4.52
N TYR A 181 16.49 21.93 -5.38
CA TYR A 181 16.47 21.70 -6.84
C TYR A 181 17.88 21.69 -7.47
N ASP A 182 18.74 22.63 -7.09
CA ASP A 182 20.10 22.70 -7.63
C ASP A 182 21.07 21.72 -6.96
N ARG A 183 20.75 21.28 -5.74
CA ARG A 183 21.55 20.30 -4.98
C ARG A 183 21.26 18.88 -5.48
N CYS A 184 19.99 18.56 -5.61
CA CYS A 184 19.47 17.27 -6.02
C CYS A 184 19.34 17.27 -7.54
N LYS A 185 20.47 17.18 -8.23
CA LYS A 185 20.53 16.96 -9.68
C LYS A 185 21.83 16.26 -10.02
N TRP A 186 21.77 15.30 -10.93
CA TRP A 186 22.93 14.51 -11.32
C TRP A 186 22.79 14.04 -12.76
N SER A 187 23.92 13.72 -13.40
CA SER A 187 23.89 13.06 -14.69
C SER A 187 23.49 11.60 -14.52
N SER A 188 22.70 11.09 -15.46
CA SER A 188 22.47 9.66 -15.61
C SER A 188 23.80 8.90 -15.76
N PRO A 189 23.83 7.57 -15.48
CA PRO A 189 25.06 6.78 -15.60
C PRO A 189 25.73 6.83 -16.98
N ASP A 190 24.97 7.06 -18.05
CA ASP A 190 25.47 7.22 -19.43
C ASP A 190 25.97 8.64 -19.75
N GLY A 191 25.83 9.59 -18.81
CA GLY A 191 26.28 10.98 -18.94
C GLY A 191 25.41 11.86 -19.84
N ASN A 192 24.35 11.32 -20.46
CA ASN A 192 23.63 12.01 -21.52
C ASN A 192 22.39 12.77 -21.04
N THR A 193 21.87 12.43 -19.86
CA THR A 193 20.64 13.01 -19.31
C THR A 193 20.92 13.63 -17.96
N LEU A 194 20.66 14.93 -17.82
CA LEU A 194 20.59 15.54 -16.50
C LEU A 194 19.26 15.13 -15.85
N ARG A 195 19.34 14.53 -14.66
CA ARG A 195 18.19 14.20 -13.83
C ARG A 195 17.91 15.38 -12.91
N THR A 196 16.64 15.78 -12.87
CA THR A 196 16.10 16.87 -12.04
C THR A 196 14.77 16.42 -11.45
N ALA A 197 14.23 17.19 -10.51
CA ALA A 197 12.91 16.94 -9.92
C ALA A 197 11.72 17.24 -10.88
N ASP A 198 12.01 17.61 -12.14
CA ASP A 198 10.97 17.84 -13.15
C ASP A 198 10.14 16.58 -13.39
N ASP A 199 8.89 16.77 -13.81
CA ASP A 199 7.93 15.67 -14.09
C ASP A 199 7.75 14.67 -12.92
N ASN A 200 7.96 15.13 -11.68
CA ASN A 200 7.90 14.34 -10.44
C ASN A 200 8.93 13.21 -10.40
N ALA A 201 10.02 13.32 -11.16
CA ALA A 201 11.00 12.23 -11.31
C ALA A 201 11.63 11.80 -9.98
N PHE A 202 11.68 12.68 -8.98
CA PHE A 202 12.28 12.41 -7.67
C PHE A 202 11.26 12.18 -6.55
N GLU A 203 9.99 11.97 -6.88
CA GLU A 203 8.92 11.86 -5.87
C GLU A 203 8.10 10.59 -6.05
N ALA A 204 7.83 9.93 -4.92
CA ALA A 204 6.80 8.93 -4.79
C ALA A 204 5.75 9.41 -3.80
N VAL A 205 4.46 9.29 -4.15
CA VAL A 205 3.35 9.60 -3.26
C VAL A 205 2.49 8.36 -3.05
N GLY A 206 1.94 8.19 -1.86
CA GLY A 206 1.19 7.01 -1.48
C GLY A 206 0.09 7.33 -0.47
N ARG A 207 -0.92 6.44 -0.45
CA ARG A 207 -1.96 6.43 0.58
C ARG A 207 -2.16 5.01 1.09
N THR A 208 -2.37 4.90 2.38
CA THR A 208 -2.88 3.68 3.03
C THR A 208 -3.77 4.06 4.21
N VAL A 209 -4.05 3.11 5.11
CA VAL A 209 -4.71 3.37 6.39
C VAL A 209 -3.92 2.74 7.54
N ALA A 210 -4.05 3.31 8.74
CA ALA A 210 -3.47 2.78 9.97
C ALA A 210 -4.57 2.18 10.86
N GLY A 211 -4.31 1.03 11.47
CA GLY A 211 -5.17 0.51 12.53
C GLY A 211 -6.62 0.20 12.18
N ASP A 212 -6.99 0.14 10.88
CA ASP A 212 -8.35 -0.16 10.42
C ASP A 212 -8.52 -1.69 10.21
N PRO A 213 -9.33 -2.38 11.02
CA PRO A 213 -9.57 -3.81 10.94
C PRO A 213 -10.44 -4.19 9.73
N ASP A 214 -11.14 -3.27 9.08
CA ASP A 214 -11.97 -3.55 7.91
C ASP A 214 -11.28 -3.24 6.58
N HIS A 215 -10.08 -2.65 6.64
CA HIS A 215 -9.25 -2.38 5.48
C HIS A 215 -8.96 -3.63 4.64
N ARG A 216 -9.13 -3.49 3.32
CA ARG A 216 -8.92 -4.55 2.35
C ARG A 216 -8.10 -4.08 1.17
N VAL A 217 -7.15 -4.91 0.77
CA VAL A 217 -6.34 -4.74 -0.43
C VAL A 217 -6.56 -5.98 -1.29
N ASN A 218 -7.00 -5.80 -2.53
CA ASN A 218 -7.33 -6.89 -3.47
C ASN A 218 -8.30 -7.94 -2.90
N GLY A 219 -9.27 -7.52 -2.09
CA GLY A 219 -10.25 -8.40 -1.44
C GLY A 219 -9.75 -9.13 -0.19
N SER A 220 -8.44 -9.09 0.09
CA SER A 220 -7.84 -9.62 1.31
C SER A 220 -7.82 -8.57 2.39
N ARG A 221 -8.17 -8.98 3.62
CA ARG A 221 -8.06 -8.13 4.79
C ARG A 221 -6.59 -7.83 5.08
N GLN A 222 -6.24 -6.56 5.21
CA GLN A 222 -4.91 -6.10 5.58
C GLN A 222 -5.05 -5.16 6.77
N PHE A 223 -4.46 -5.56 7.90
CA PHE A 223 -4.49 -4.75 9.12
C PHE A 223 -3.10 -4.15 9.36
N ASN A 224 -3.00 -2.84 9.23
CA ASN A 224 -1.77 -2.10 9.49
C ASN A 224 -1.73 -1.67 10.96
N GLY A 225 -1.55 -2.64 11.86
CA GLY A 225 -1.71 -2.46 13.31
C GLY A 225 -0.54 -1.81 14.04
N ASP A 226 0.58 -1.58 13.36
CA ASP A 226 1.80 -0.95 13.88
C ASP A 226 2.50 -0.16 12.76
N GLU A 227 3.51 0.64 13.14
CA GLU A 227 4.26 1.52 12.23
C GLU A 227 4.95 0.72 11.11
N SER A 228 5.46 -0.47 11.43
CA SER A 228 6.10 -1.37 10.46
C SER A 228 5.12 -1.85 9.39
N ALA A 229 3.90 -2.21 9.78
CA ALA A 229 2.87 -2.64 8.86
C ALA A 229 2.40 -1.49 7.96
N VAL A 230 2.24 -0.28 8.50
CA VAL A 230 1.93 0.93 7.71
C VAL A 230 3.04 1.20 6.69
N ALA A 231 4.29 1.27 7.14
CA ALA A 231 5.44 1.55 6.28
C ALA A 231 5.60 0.50 5.16
N ARG A 232 5.45 -0.80 5.51
CA ARG A 232 5.51 -1.89 4.55
C ARG A 232 4.41 -1.80 3.51
N ALA A 233 3.17 -1.51 3.93
CA ALA A 233 2.03 -1.37 3.02
C ALA A 233 2.27 -0.29 1.96
N VAL A 234 2.86 0.84 2.36
CA VAL A 234 3.18 1.95 1.45
C VAL A 234 4.27 1.54 0.45
N VAL A 235 5.38 0.98 0.91
CA VAL A 235 6.50 0.58 0.03
C VAL A 235 6.10 -0.56 -0.91
N GLU A 236 5.33 -1.54 -0.44
CA GLU A 236 4.78 -2.59 -1.28
C GLU A 236 3.84 -2.02 -2.35
N SER A 237 2.98 -1.06 -1.99
CA SER A 237 2.11 -0.38 -2.95
C SER A 237 2.93 0.31 -4.04
N TRP A 238 4.00 1.04 -3.67
CA TRP A 238 4.90 1.66 -4.65
C TRP A 238 5.56 0.65 -5.58
N TRP A 239 6.08 -0.46 -5.03
CA TRP A 239 6.75 -1.50 -5.81
C TRP A 239 5.81 -2.31 -6.72
N ASN A 240 4.52 -2.33 -6.41
CA ASN A 240 3.49 -2.98 -7.22
C ASN A 240 3.03 -2.09 -8.40
N THR A 241 3.58 -0.89 -8.56
CA THR A 241 3.36 -0.03 -9.74
C THR A 241 4.58 -0.01 -10.65
N SER A 242 4.39 0.32 -11.93
CA SER A 242 5.50 0.56 -12.86
C SER A 242 6.13 1.96 -12.70
N THR A 243 5.52 2.85 -11.91
CA THR A 243 5.88 4.28 -11.88
C THR A 243 7.00 4.57 -10.88
N TYR A 244 6.93 3.99 -9.68
CA TYR A 244 7.80 4.37 -8.57
C TYR A 244 9.12 3.58 -8.46
N PRO A 245 9.21 2.28 -8.79
CA PRO A 245 10.49 1.58 -8.72
C PRO A 245 11.61 2.30 -9.49
N PRO A 246 11.41 2.76 -10.75
CA PRO A 246 12.45 3.48 -11.48
C PRO A 246 12.89 4.81 -10.84
N ARG A 247 12.08 5.39 -9.94
CA ARG A 247 12.40 6.64 -9.21
C ARG A 247 13.17 6.36 -7.92
N LEU A 248 12.77 5.31 -7.19
CA LEU A 248 13.36 4.95 -5.90
C LEU A 248 14.67 4.14 -6.04
N THR A 249 14.96 3.65 -7.25
CA THR A 249 16.17 2.85 -7.55
C THR A 249 17.19 3.60 -8.41
N TYR A 250 17.19 4.93 -8.40
CA TYR A 250 18.28 5.67 -9.04
C TYR A 250 19.62 5.33 -8.37
N PRO A 251 20.65 4.91 -9.14
CA PRO A 251 21.93 4.50 -8.58
C PRO A 251 22.77 5.67 -8.06
N ASN A 252 22.51 6.89 -8.53
CA ASN A 252 23.25 8.10 -8.16
C ASN A 252 22.49 8.99 -7.17
N ALA A 253 21.44 8.46 -6.54
CA ALA A 253 20.77 9.10 -5.40
C ALA A 253 21.42 8.59 -4.12
N ASP A 254 21.65 9.48 -3.16
CA ASP A 254 22.40 9.23 -1.92
C ASP A 254 21.54 9.40 -0.65
N GLU A 255 20.36 10.01 -0.76
CA GLU A 255 19.49 10.47 0.31
C GLU A 255 18.01 10.25 -0.04
N VAL A 256 17.19 9.99 0.98
CA VAL A 256 15.73 10.03 0.88
C VAL A 256 15.16 10.72 2.10
N GLY A 257 14.33 11.73 1.85
CA GLY A 257 13.44 12.28 2.88
C GLY A 257 12.04 11.70 2.73
N VAL A 258 11.46 11.26 3.83
CA VAL A 258 10.09 10.73 3.87
C VAL A 258 9.26 11.60 4.78
N GLY A 259 8.06 11.94 4.35
CA GLY A 259 7.09 12.66 5.14
C GLY A 259 5.77 11.91 5.24
N VAL A 260 5.24 11.81 6.45
CA VAL A 260 3.97 11.12 6.75
C VAL A 260 2.98 12.09 7.38
N GLU A 261 1.71 11.94 7.05
CA GLU A 261 0.58 12.56 7.76
C GLU A 261 -0.50 11.49 7.99
N ILE A 262 -0.96 11.35 9.24
CA ILE A 262 -2.06 10.46 9.63
C ILE A 262 -3.26 11.32 10.04
N THR A 263 -4.33 11.22 9.26
CA THR A 263 -5.57 11.92 9.57
C THR A 263 -6.27 11.33 10.80
N ARG A 264 -7.21 12.09 11.38
CA ARG A 264 -8.12 11.61 12.44
C ARG A 264 -8.96 10.38 12.09
N ARG A 265 -9.07 10.03 10.81
CA ARG A 265 -9.78 8.81 10.34
C ARG A 265 -8.80 7.69 9.98
N ASN A 266 -7.55 7.81 10.41
CA ASN A 266 -6.44 6.92 10.12
C ASN A 266 -6.07 6.77 8.63
N ASP A 267 -6.54 7.65 7.74
CA ASP A 267 -5.95 7.76 6.41
C ASP A 267 -4.49 8.21 6.56
N VAL A 268 -3.56 7.47 5.94
CA VAL A 268 -2.13 7.77 5.98
C VAL A 268 -1.70 8.24 4.60
N PHE A 269 -1.09 9.42 4.54
CA PHE A 269 -0.52 10.00 3.32
C PHE A 269 1.00 10.06 3.45
N VAL A 270 1.70 9.57 2.43
CA VAL A 270 3.17 9.46 2.46
C VAL A 270 3.77 10.03 1.19
N THR A 271 4.83 10.81 1.35
CA THR A 271 5.68 11.31 0.29
C THR A 271 7.11 10.84 0.55
N ALA A 272 7.79 10.29 -0.46
CA ALA A 272 9.23 10.04 -0.44
C ALA A 272 9.91 10.86 -1.54
N ASN A 273 10.95 11.60 -1.18
CA ASN A 273 11.70 12.48 -2.06
C ASN A 273 13.18 12.09 -2.07
N VAL A 274 13.72 11.78 -3.25
CA VAL A 274 15.13 11.37 -3.40
C VAL A 274 16.03 12.53 -3.78
N CYS A 275 17.27 12.44 -3.35
CA CYS A 275 18.39 13.30 -3.67
C CYS A 275 19.65 12.41 -3.65
#